data_AF-A0A5F2B0A0-F1
#
_entry.id   AF-A0A5F2B0A0-F1
#
_cell.length_a   1.000
_cell.length_b   1.000
_cell.length_c   1.000
_cell.angle_alpha   90.00
_cell.angle_beta   90.00
_cell.angle_gamma   90.00
#
_symmetry.space_group_name_H-M   'P 1'
#
loop_
_entity.id
_entity.type
_entity.pdbx_description
1 polymer ?
#
loop_
_entity_poly.entity_id
_entity_poly.type
_entity_poly.pdbx_seq_one_letter_code
_entity_poly.pdbx_strand_id
1 'polypeptide(L)'
;MVYKTFDFLFELIYKKVSYTFAVAVFALTGAYFGAFYAYIFGSSVIPDFTADNHKEVFFVFIVTTFTASIGHSIQYGLLAKISSPGIERSIQKINTFIHPNVTLRHKNTLELESLLRFLIQLPKHNMLVSLGYASFVFLSVL
;
A
#
# COMPACT_ATOMS: atom_id res chain seq x y z
N MET A 1 10.36 -20.40 10.75
CA MET A 1 9.77 -20.71 9.44
C MET A 1 9.09 -19.48 8.83
N VAL A 2 8.19 -18.81 9.56
CA VAL A 2 7.44 -17.61 9.11
C VAL A 2 8.33 -16.47 8.60
N TYR A 3 9.39 -16.11 9.33
CA TYR A 3 10.32 -15.04 8.93
C TYR A 3 10.98 -15.29 7.56
N LYS A 4 11.42 -16.53 7.30
CA LYS A 4 12.01 -16.92 6.01
C LYS A 4 11.02 -16.79 4.85
N THR A 5 9.75 -17.10 5.07
CA THR A 5 8.71 -16.96 4.05
C THR A 5 8.40 -15.49 3.77
N PHE A 6 8.30 -14.67 4.82
CA PHE A 6 8.10 -13.23 4.69
C PHE A 6 9.25 -12.58 3.89
N ASP A 7 10.49 -12.87 4.27
CA ASP A 7 11.67 -12.33 3.58
C ASP A 7 11.69 -12.74 2.11
N PHE A 8 11.40 -14.01 1.82
CA PHE A 8 11.34 -14.50 0.45
C PHE A 8 10.30 -13.76 -0.40
N LEU A 9 9.08 -13.60 0.12
CA LEU A 9 8.01 -12.89 -0.59
C LEU A 9 8.34 -11.40 -0.75
N PHE A 10 8.88 -10.77 0.30
CA PHE A 10 9.31 -9.39 0.26
C PHE A 10 10.39 -9.17 -0.79
N GLU A 11 11.45 -10.00 -0.77
CA GLU A 11 12.53 -9.93 -1.74
C GLU A 11 12.05 -10.17 -3.16
N LEU A 12 11.11 -11.10 -3.36
CA LEU A 12 10.53 -11.39 -4.67
C LEU A 12 9.88 -10.13 -5.25
N ILE A 13 9.05 -9.44 -4.46
CA ILE A 13 8.35 -8.23 -4.90
C ILE A 13 9.35 -7.09 -5.06
N TYR A 14 10.23 -6.88 -4.09
CA TYR A 14 11.26 -5.86 -4.10
C TYR A 14 12.14 -5.92 -5.36
N LYS A 15 12.69 -7.11 -5.68
CA LYS A 15 13.56 -7.31 -6.86
C LYS A 15 12.78 -7.17 -8.17
N LYS A 16 11.48 -7.48 -8.15
CA LYS A 16 10.63 -7.42 -9.35
C LYS A 16 9.98 -6.06 -9.58
N VAL A 17 9.80 -5.23 -8.56
CA VAL A 17 9.03 -3.98 -8.65
C VAL A 17 9.76 -2.84 -7.96
N SER A 18 9.63 -2.70 -6.63
CA SER A 18 10.31 -1.67 -5.84
C SER A 18 10.19 -1.95 -4.34
N TYR A 19 11.02 -1.28 -3.53
CA TYR A 19 11.09 -1.49 -2.08
C TYR A 19 9.83 -1.04 -1.37
N THR A 20 9.39 0.21 -1.60
CA THR A 20 8.24 0.77 -0.89
C THR A 20 6.93 0.15 -1.35
N PHE A 21 6.84 -0.35 -2.59
CA PHE A 21 5.70 -1.14 -3.06
C PHE A 21 5.65 -2.49 -2.32
N ALA A 22 6.78 -3.17 -2.14
CA ALA A 22 6.83 -4.40 -1.35
C ALA A 22 6.29 -4.16 0.07
N VAL A 23 6.69 -3.06 0.73
CA VAL A 23 6.12 -2.65 2.02
C VAL A 23 4.61 -2.42 1.94
N ALA A 24 4.13 -1.71 0.91
CA ALA A 24 2.72 -1.41 0.74
C ALA A 24 1.86 -2.67 0.53
N VAL A 25 2.34 -3.69 -0.18
CA VAL A 25 1.61 -4.96 -0.39
C VAL A 25 1.30 -5.65 0.95
N PHE A 26 2.27 -5.70 1.86
CA PHE A 26 2.04 -6.29 3.18
C PHE A 26 1.07 -5.45 4.02
N ALA A 27 1.14 -4.12 3.93
CA ALA A 27 0.18 -3.25 4.60
C ALA A 27 -1.25 -3.40 4.04
N LEU A 28 -1.39 -3.49 2.71
CA LEU A 28 -2.66 -3.68 2.02
C LEU A 28 -3.34 -4.98 2.47
N THR A 29 -2.58 -6.05 2.68
CA THR A 29 -3.13 -7.33 3.17
C THR A 29 -3.90 -7.12 4.49
N GLY A 30 -3.32 -6.37 5.43
CA GLY A 30 -4.00 -6.00 6.68
C GLY A 30 -5.22 -5.10 6.46
N ALA A 31 -5.13 -4.14 5.54
CA ALA A 31 -6.24 -3.26 5.19
C ALA A 31 -7.44 -4.02 4.60
N TYR A 32 -7.20 -5.01 3.73
CA TYR A 32 -8.24 -5.88 3.19
C TYR A 32 -8.98 -6.63 4.31
N PHE A 33 -8.26 -7.22 5.28
CA PHE A 33 -8.90 -7.86 6.43
C PHE A 33 -9.84 -6.91 7.18
N GLY A 34 -9.40 -5.69 7.46
CA GLY A 34 -10.22 -4.67 8.12
C GLY A 34 -11.46 -4.27 7.30
N ALA A 35 -11.28 -4.05 5.99
CA ALA A 35 -12.35 -3.64 5.09
C ALA A 35 -13.43 -4.73 4.93
N PHE A 36 -13.02 -5.98 4.70
CA PHE A 36 -13.95 -7.11 4.61
C PHE A 36 -14.66 -7.38 5.94
N TYR A 37 -13.95 -7.29 7.06
CA TYR A 37 -14.56 -7.41 8.38
C TYR A 37 -15.63 -6.33 8.59
N ALA A 38 -15.33 -5.07 8.29
CA ALA A 38 -16.28 -3.96 8.44
C ALA A 38 -17.52 -4.15 7.54
N TYR A 39 -17.33 -4.60 6.31
CA TYR A 39 -18.42 -4.91 5.39
C TYR A 39 -19.32 -6.04 5.93
N ILE A 40 -18.73 -7.18 6.32
CA ILE A 40 -19.49 -8.33 6.86
C ILE A 40 -20.25 -7.91 8.12
N PHE A 41 -19.59 -7.20 9.04
CA PHE A 41 -20.21 -6.71 10.26
C PHE A 41 -21.38 -5.76 9.95
N GLY A 42 -21.18 -4.74 9.12
CA GLY A 42 -22.23 -3.79 8.75
C GLY A 42 -23.42 -4.50 8.08
N SER A 43 -23.14 -5.38 7.13
CA SER A 43 -24.18 -6.14 6.43
C SER A 43 -25.00 -7.06 7.33
N SER A 44 -24.43 -7.52 8.45
CA SER A 44 -25.11 -8.42 9.40
C SER A 44 -25.90 -7.68 10.48
N VAL A 45 -25.56 -6.41 10.75
CA VAL A 45 -26.12 -5.64 11.87
C VAL A 45 -27.18 -4.63 11.42
N ILE A 46 -27.16 -4.19 10.15
CA ILE A 46 -28.13 -3.22 9.62
C ILE A 46 -29.45 -3.95 9.29
N PRO A 47 -30.57 -3.68 10.00
CA PRO A 47 -31.82 -4.43 9.88
C PRO A 47 -32.46 -4.41 8.49
N ASP A 48 -32.19 -3.36 7.70
CA ASP A 48 -32.75 -3.15 6.35
C ASP A 48 -31.73 -3.40 5.23
N PHE A 49 -30.62 -4.07 5.51
CA PHE A 49 -29.68 -4.50 4.47
C PHE A 49 -30.24 -5.74 3.74
N THR A 50 -31.23 -5.49 2.89
CA THR A 50 -31.95 -6.53 2.13
C THR A 50 -31.11 -7.08 0.97
N ALA A 51 -31.53 -8.23 0.42
CA ALA A 51 -30.92 -8.83 -0.77
C ALA A 51 -30.93 -7.91 -2.01
N ASP A 52 -31.83 -6.91 -2.03
CA ASP A 52 -31.99 -5.97 -3.13
C ASP A 52 -30.86 -4.92 -3.15
N ASN A 53 -30.50 -4.35 -2.00
CA ASN A 53 -29.45 -3.32 -1.90
C ASN A 53 -28.05 -3.93 -1.70
N HIS A 54 -27.99 -5.17 -1.19
CA HIS A 54 -26.72 -5.85 -0.88
C HIS A 54 -25.79 -5.97 -2.10
N LYS A 55 -26.33 -6.31 -3.27
CA LYS A 55 -25.55 -6.54 -4.49
C LYS A 55 -24.86 -5.27 -4.97
N GLU A 56 -25.57 -4.15 -4.95
CA GLU A 56 -25.05 -2.85 -5.39
C GLU A 56 -23.94 -2.37 -4.46
N VAL A 57 -24.19 -2.39 -3.14
CA VAL A 57 -23.20 -1.97 -2.14
C VAL A 57 -21.97 -2.88 -2.17
N PHE A 58 -22.14 -4.20 -2.33
CA PHE A 58 -21.01 -5.13 -2.46
C PHE A 58 -20.17 -4.84 -3.72
N PHE A 59 -20.84 -4.59 -4.85
CA PHE A 59 -20.16 -4.29 -6.09
C PHE A 59 -19.35 -2.98 -5.98
N VAL A 60 -19.95 -1.93 -5.44
CA VAL A 60 -19.26 -0.65 -5.20
C VAL A 60 -18.09 -0.85 -4.24
N PHE A 61 -18.28 -1.58 -3.14
CA PHE A 61 -17.22 -1.92 -2.19
C PHE A 61 -16.03 -2.62 -2.85
N ILE A 62 -16.26 -3.63 -3.69
CA ILE A 62 -15.20 -4.32 -4.42
C ILE A 62 -14.47 -3.35 -5.34
N VAL A 63 -15.21 -2.60 -6.16
CA VAL A 63 -14.63 -1.69 -7.16
C VAL A 63 -13.80 -0.60 -6.49
N THR A 64 -14.32 0.02 -5.43
CA THR A 64 -13.64 1.14 -4.76
C THR A 64 -12.47 0.66 -3.94
N THR A 65 -12.56 -0.50 -3.28
CA THR A 65 -11.44 -1.13 -2.55
C THR A 65 -10.33 -1.54 -3.52
N PHE A 66 -10.66 -2.12 -4.66
CA PHE A 66 -9.68 -2.48 -5.68
C PHE A 66 -9.01 -1.24 -6.28
N THR A 67 -9.80 -0.20 -6.59
CA THR A 67 -9.29 1.08 -7.10
C THR A 67 -8.37 1.76 -6.10
N ALA A 68 -8.76 1.81 -4.83
CA ALA A 68 -7.96 2.33 -3.73
C ALA A 68 -6.65 1.56 -3.57
N SER A 69 -6.69 0.23 -3.67
CA SER A 69 -5.52 -0.63 -3.57
C SER A 69 -4.55 -0.42 -4.73
N ILE A 70 -5.04 -0.26 -5.96
CA ILE A 70 -4.22 0.10 -7.12
C ILE A 70 -3.62 1.49 -6.94
N GLY A 71 -4.43 2.49 -6.57
CA GLY A 71 -3.95 3.86 -6.36
C GLY A 71 -2.83 3.91 -5.32
N HIS A 72 -3.04 3.29 -4.16
CA HIS A 72 -2.03 3.14 -3.11
C HIS A 72 -0.79 2.42 -3.63
N SER A 73 -0.97 1.33 -4.37
CA SER A 73 0.15 0.58 -4.97
C SER A 73 0.98 1.45 -5.94
N ILE A 74 0.34 2.24 -6.80
CA ILE A 74 1.00 3.16 -7.73
C ILE A 74 1.76 4.25 -6.95
N GLN A 75 1.15 4.80 -5.90
CA GLN A 75 1.77 5.80 -5.03
C GLN A 75 3.08 5.31 -4.43
N TYR A 76 3.13 4.03 -4.06
CA TYR A 76 4.30 3.34 -3.52
C TYR A 76 5.19 2.68 -4.59
N GLY A 77 4.98 2.96 -5.88
CA GLY A 77 5.92 2.55 -6.93
C GLY A 77 5.67 1.18 -7.53
N LEU A 78 4.40 0.76 -7.66
CA LEU A 78 4.00 -0.39 -8.49
C LEU A 78 4.55 -0.28 -9.93
N LEU A 79 4.61 0.94 -10.46
CA LEU A 79 5.06 1.22 -11.83
C LEU A 79 6.56 1.56 -11.93
N ALA A 80 7.35 1.28 -10.88
CA ALA A 80 8.76 1.68 -10.79
C ALA A 80 9.64 1.17 -11.93
N LYS A 81 9.29 0.03 -12.54
CA LYS A 81 10.04 -0.52 -13.68
C LYS A 81 9.72 0.11 -15.03
N ILE A 82 8.58 0.77 -15.16
CA ILE A 82 8.05 1.20 -16.46
C ILE A 82 7.98 2.72 -16.57
N SER A 83 7.66 3.43 -15.49
CA SER A 83 7.44 4.88 -15.55
C SER A 83 8.04 5.64 -14.38
N SER A 84 7.54 5.42 -13.16
CA SER A 84 7.87 6.24 -12.00
C SER A 84 8.20 5.40 -10.78
N PRO A 85 9.32 5.67 -10.08
CA PRO A 85 9.67 5.03 -8.80
C PRO A 85 8.67 5.31 -7.66
N GLY A 86 7.61 6.08 -7.88
CA GLY A 86 6.60 6.44 -6.88
C GLY A 86 6.02 7.83 -7.19
N ILE A 87 4.95 8.21 -6.51
CA ILE A 87 4.32 9.52 -6.77
C ILE A 87 5.05 10.64 -6.00
N GLU A 88 5.30 10.47 -4.71
CA GLU A 88 5.96 11.51 -3.90
C GLU A 88 7.49 11.41 -3.93
N ARG A 89 8.16 12.56 -3.73
CA ARG A 89 9.62 12.67 -3.71
C ARG A 89 10.28 11.77 -2.65
N SER A 90 9.67 11.62 -1.47
CA SER A 90 10.14 10.74 -0.40
C SER A 90 10.19 9.28 -0.87
N ILE A 91 9.10 8.81 -1.47
CA ILE A 91 8.96 7.45 -2.02
C ILE A 91 9.94 7.24 -3.18
N GLN A 92 10.00 8.19 -4.11
CA GLN A 92 10.92 8.13 -5.25
C GLN A 92 12.37 8.01 -4.79
N LYS A 93 12.78 8.80 -3.79
CA LYS A 93 14.15 8.76 -3.27
C LYS A 93 14.45 7.41 -2.61
N ILE A 94 13.53 6.86 -1.82
CA ILE A 94 13.72 5.53 -1.22
C ILE A 94 13.87 4.47 -2.32
N ASN A 95 12.96 4.42 -3.29
CA ASN A 95 12.99 3.41 -4.34
C ASN A 95 14.18 3.53 -5.31
N THR A 96 14.72 4.74 -5.47
CA THR A 96 15.92 4.98 -6.28
C THR A 96 17.19 4.52 -5.56
N PHE A 97 17.29 4.79 -4.26
CA PHE A 97 18.48 4.46 -3.47
C PHE A 97 18.48 3.01 -2.99
N ILE A 98 17.31 2.47 -2.64
CA ILE A 98 17.13 1.07 -2.26
C ILE A 98 16.65 0.32 -3.49
N HIS A 99 17.57 0.08 -4.41
CA HIS A 99 17.34 -0.68 -5.63
C HIS A 99 18.40 -1.79 -5.73
N PRO A 100 18.06 -3.00 -6.22
CA PRO A 100 18.98 -4.14 -6.22
C PRO A 100 20.33 -3.87 -6.92
N ASN A 101 20.35 -2.95 -7.89
CA ASN A 101 21.52 -2.60 -8.68
C ASN A 101 22.28 -1.37 -8.16
N VAL A 102 21.91 -0.83 -7.00
CA VAL A 102 22.51 0.39 -6.44
C VAL A 102 23.28 0.06 -5.18
N THR A 103 24.54 0.50 -5.11
CA THR A 103 25.37 0.40 -3.90
C THR A 103 25.32 1.71 -3.11
N LEU A 104 25.07 1.60 -1.81
CA LEU A 104 25.06 2.75 -0.89
C LEU A 104 26.47 3.14 -0.42
N ARG A 105 27.49 2.29 -0.66
CA ARG A 105 28.84 2.43 -0.09
C ARG A 105 29.56 3.73 -0.48
N HIS A 106 29.22 4.29 -1.64
CA HIS A 106 29.88 5.48 -2.19
C HIS A 106 29.02 6.74 -2.10
N LYS A 107 27.87 6.67 -1.42
CA LYS A 107 27.00 7.83 -1.21
C LYS A 107 27.57 8.71 -0.11
N ASN A 108 27.39 10.02 -0.26
CA ASN A 108 27.86 10.95 0.76
C ASN A 108 26.96 10.91 2.00
N THR A 109 27.46 11.44 3.13
CA THR A 109 26.74 11.40 4.41
C THR A 109 25.36 12.09 4.34
N LEU A 110 25.27 13.23 3.64
CA LEU A 110 24.01 13.98 3.51
C LEU A 110 22.93 13.20 2.75
N GLU A 111 23.30 12.47 1.70
CA GLU A 111 22.40 11.60 0.96
C GLU A 111 21.89 10.45 1.83
N LEU A 112 22.79 9.81 2.58
CA LEU A 112 22.46 8.70 3.48
C LEU A 112 21.58 9.15 4.64
N GLU A 113 21.87 10.30 5.26
CA GLU A 113 21.02 10.90 6.30
C GLU A 113 19.64 11.23 5.76
N SER A 114 19.56 11.80 4.55
CA SER A 114 18.26 12.08 3.92
C SER A 114 17.47 10.81 3.61
N LEU A 115 18.12 9.75 3.13
CA LEU A 115 17.49 8.46 2.91
C LEU A 115 16.96 7.87 4.22
N LEU A 116 17.78 7.90 5.28
CA LEU A 116 17.41 7.40 6.60
C LEU A 116 16.19 8.15 7.16
N ARG A 117 16.16 9.49 7.04
CA ARG A 117 14.99 10.30 7.45
C ARG A 117 13.72 9.85 6.71
N PHE A 118 13.78 9.62 5.41
CA PHE A 118 12.62 9.15 4.65
C PHE A 118 12.19 7.73 5.03
N LEU A 119 13.13 6.83 5.31
CA LEU A 119 12.81 5.49 5.82
C LEU A 119 12.13 5.52 7.18
N ILE A 120 12.60 6.36 8.11
CA ILE A 120 11.99 6.53 9.44
C ILE A 120 10.58 7.10 9.31
N GLN A 121 10.35 8.00 8.35
CA GLN A 121 9.04 8.61 8.13
C GLN A 121 8.07 7.72 7.33
N LEU A 122 8.57 6.70 6.64
CA LEU A 122 7.78 5.84 5.75
C LEU A 122 6.55 5.20 6.43
N PRO A 123 6.62 4.66 7.67
CA PRO A 123 5.43 4.10 8.32
C PRO A 123 4.36 5.15 8.60
N LYS A 124 4.74 6.33 9.09
CA LYS A 124 3.81 7.45 9.34
C LYS A 124 3.18 7.93 8.04
N HIS A 125 4.00 8.04 6.99
CA HIS A 125 3.54 8.40 5.65
C HIS A 125 2.53 7.36 5.12
N ASN A 126 2.84 6.07 5.24
CA ASN A 126 1.94 4.97 4.87
C ASN A 126 0.62 5.01 5.63
N MET A 127 0.65 5.27 6.93
CA MET A 127 -0.56 5.44 7.73
C MET A 127 -1.45 6.57 7.19
N LEU A 128 -0.88 7.76 6.95
CA LEU A 128 -1.64 8.93 6.46
C LEU A 128 -2.24 8.69 5.07
N VAL A 129 -1.47 8.13 4.15
CA VAL A 129 -1.94 7.82 2.80
C VAL A 129 -3.00 6.73 2.83
N SER A 130 -2.78 5.66 3.62
CA SER A 130 -3.75 4.57 3.80
C SER A 130 -5.06 5.09 4.37
N LEU A 131 -5.02 6.04 5.31
CA LEU A 131 -6.21 6.69 5.85
C LEU A 131 -6.98 7.44 4.74
N GLY A 132 -6.28 8.15 3.86
CA GLY A 132 -6.90 8.81 2.71
C GLY A 132 -7.65 7.84 1.79
N TYR A 133 -7.00 6.74 1.40
CA TYR A 133 -7.62 5.71 0.57
C TYR A 133 -8.76 4.96 1.29
N ALA A 134 -8.60 4.67 2.59
CA ALA A 134 -9.66 4.05 3.38
C ALA A 134 -10.88 4.96 3.49
N SER A 135 -10.69 6.26 3.71
CA SER A 135 -11.78 7.25 3.70
C SER A 135 -12.50 7.30 2.36
N PHE A 136 -11.77 7.21 1.24
CA PHE A 136 -12.38 7.14 -0.09
C PHE A 136 -13.29 5.91 -0.23
N VAL A 137 -12.82 4.72 0.19
CA VAL A 137 -13.63 3.50 0.19
C VAL A 137 -14.86 3.68 1.08
N PHE A 138 -14.67 4.16 2.30
CA PHE A 138 -15.77 4.35 3.25
C PHE A 138 -16.85 5.29 2.71
N LEU A 139 -16.47 6.45 2.17
CA LEU A 139 -17.40 7.42 1.60
C LEU A 139 -18.11 6.91 0.33
N SER A 140 -17.54 5.94 -0.37
CA SER A 140 -18.15 5.38 -1.58
C SER A 140 -19.29 4.39 -1.32
N VAL A 141 -19.34 3.83 -0.11
CA VAL A 141 -20.32 2.80 0.29
C VAL A 141 -21.25 3.25 1.42
N LEU A 142 -21.15 4.53 1.81
CA LEU A 142 -22.04 5.20 2.77
C LEU A 142 -23.30 5.68 2.07
#